data_AF-A0A8J2TH24-F1
#
_entry.id   AF-A0A8J2TH24-F1
#
_cell.length_a   1.000
_cell.length_b   1.000
_cell.length_c   1.000
_cell.angle_alpha   90.00
_cell.angle_beta   90.00
_cell.angle_gamma   90.00
#
_symmetry.space_group_name_H-M   'P 1'
#
loop_
_entity.id
_entity.type
_entity.pdbx_description
1 polymer ?
#
loop_
_entity_poly.entity_id
_entity_poly.type
_entity_poly.pdbx_seq_one_letter_code
_entity_poly.pdbx_strand_id
1 'polypeptide(L)'
;MLEIQSLEQDTDLWHQLLTQEEAYFSSRQAFLTQSSNRLSIIKAALDNPSERATALQLCLYLTESERLTLFDELIRLASVGHSDIELVRQAILSLPLSWLSTHIETVAESLLKKGTDEEYRRFLELYINIDEDLVQRLVKRALQHQDLDIREVGEDFKNYLKLKQ
;
A
#
# COMPACT_ATOMS: atom_id res chain seq x y z
N MET A 1 9.75 -28.56 35.53
CA MET A 1 9.26 -29.60 34.58
C MET A 1 8.27 -29.01 33.59
N LEU A 2 7.22 -28.31 34.04
CA LEU A 2 6.31 -27.55 33.15
C LEU A 2 7.03 -26.44 32.34
N GLU A 3 7.96 -25.69 32.95
CA GLU A 3 8.73 -24.64 32.26
C GLU A 3 9.74 -25.16 31.23
N ILE A 4 10.17 -26.42 31.36
CA ILE A 4 11.10 -27.05 30.39
C ILE A 4 10.29 -27.56 29.18
N GLN A 5 9.10 -28.12 29.42
CA GLN A 5 8.19 -28.53 28.34
C GLN A 5 7.67 -27.35 27.51
N SER A 6 7.42 -26.18 28.13
CA SER A 6 7.06 -24.98 27.37
C SER A 6 8.21 -24.48 26.50
N LEU A 7 9.44 -24.53 26.99
CA LEU A 7 10.62 -24.11 26.22
C LEU A 7 10.90 -25.04 25.03
N GLU A 8 10.75 -26.36 25.22
CA GLU A 8 10.89 -27.35 24.13
C GLU A 8 9.81 -27.13 23.07
N GLN A 9 8.55 -26.95 23.47
CA GLN A 9 7.46 -26.67 22.54
C GLN A 9 7.67 -25.36 21.76
N ASP A 10 8.08 -24.28 22.43
CA ASP A 10 8.35 -23.00 21.77
C ASP A 10 9.53 -23.10 20.79
N THR A 11 10.54 -23.92 21.12
CA THR A 11 11.68 -24.21 20.25
C THR A 11 11.25 -24.98 19.00
N ASP A 12 10.37 -25.97 19.15
CA ASP A 12 9.81 -26.73 18.02
C ASP A 12 8.97 -25.83 17.10
N LEU A 13 8.12 -24.97 17.67
CA LEU A 13 7.34 -23.99 16.90
C LEU A 13 8.26 -23.02 16.14
N TRP A 14 9.34 -22.56 16.77
CA TRP A 14 10.34 -21.72 16.13
C TRP A 14 11.03 -22.42 14.96
N HIS A 15 11.46 -23.68 15.13
CA HIS A 15 12.05 -24.46 14.04
C HIS A 15 11.07 -24.72 12.89
N GLN A 16 9.80 -24.96 13.21
CA GLN A 16 8.76 -25.09 12.20
C GLN A 16 8.59 -23.79 11.40
N LEU A 17 8.59 -22.63 12.07
CA LEU A 17 8.50 -21.33 11.42
C LEU A 17 9.66 -21.12 10.44
N LEU A 18 10.91 -21.36 10.87
CA LEU A 18 12.10 -21.25 10.01
C LEU A 18 12.01 -22.17 8.78
N THR A 19 11.54 -23.41 8.98
CA THR A 19 11.37 -24.38 7.88
C THR A 19 10.35 -23.87 6.86
N GLN A 20 9.23 -23.30 7.32
CA GLN A 20 8.22 -22.73 6.41
C GLN A 20 8.72 -21.47 5.71
N GLU A 21 9.54 -20.65 6.37
CA GLU A 21 10.17 -19.48 5.77
C GLU A 21 11.13 -19.86 4.64
N GLU A 22 11.95 -20.90 4.82
CA GLU A 22 12.84 -21.44 3.77
C GLU A 22 12.04 -21.99 2.57
N ALA A 23 10.96 -22.72 2.85
CA ALA A 23 10.07 -23.25 1.82
C ALA A 23 9.38 -22.13 1.03
N TYR A 24 8.92 -21.09 1.73
CA TYR A 24 8.36 -19.89 1.12
C TYR A 24 9.39 -19.15 0.27
N PHE A 25 10.60 -18.94 0.78
CA PHE A 25 11.70 -18.29 0.05
C PHE A 25 11.97 -19.00 -1.28
N SER A 26 12.09 -20.33 -1.22
CA SER A 26 12.33 -21.18 -2.40
C SER A 26 11.19 -21.08 -3.41
N SER A 27 9.94 -21.14 -2.93
CA SER A 27 8.75 -21.05 -3.77
C SER A 27 8.61 -19.68 -4.43
N ARG A 28 8.87 -18.61 -3.67
CA ARG A 28 8.91 -17.23 -4.18
C ARG A 28 9.96 -17.07 -5.26
N GLN A 29 11.19 -17.54 -5.02
CA GLN A 29 12.27 -17.45 -6.00
C GLN A 29 11.90 -18.19 -7.28
N ALA A 30 11.36 -19.41 -7.17
CA ALA A 30 10.90 -20.17 -8.32
C ALA A 30 9.79 -19.42 -9.07
N PHE A 31 8.78 -18.89 -8.37
CA PHE A 31 7.72 -18.10 -8.99
C PHE A 31 8.26 -16.87 -9.74
N LEU A 32 9.13 -16.08 -9.12
CA LEU A 32 9.69 -14.87 -9.74
C LEU A 32 10.58 -15.17 -10.94
N THR A 33 11.33 -16.28 -10.92
CA THR A 33 12.34 -16.56 -11.96
C THR A 33 11.86 -17.50 -13.07
N GLN A 34 10.90 -18.37 -12.80
CA GLN A 34 10.48 -19.43 -13.73
C GLN A 34 9.07 -19.19 -14.32
N SER A 35 8.24 -18.37 -13.69
CA SER A 35 6.91 -18.05 -14.21
C SER A 35 7.00 -17.09 -15.40
N SER A 36 6.45 -17.50 -16.54
CA SER A 36 6.36 -16.68 -17.75
C SER A 36 5.29 -15.58 -17.67
N ASN A 37 4.32 -15.71 -16.77
CA ASN A 37 3.17 -14.81 -16.63
C ASN A 37 3.04 -14.21 -15.22
N ARG A 38 4.15 -14.13 -14.47
CA ARG A 38 4.15 -13.68 -13.06
C ARG A 38 3.44 -12.35 -12.85
N LEU A 39 3.62 -11.39 -13.75
CA LEU A 39 3.10 -10.03 -13.59
C LEU A 39 1.56 -10.02 -13.69
N SER A 40 0.99 -10.75 -14.64
CA SER A 40 -0.45 -10.90 -14.78
C SER A 40 -1.07 -11.61 -13.57
N ILE A 41 -0.37 -12.62 -13.03
CA ILE A 41 -0.81 -13.33 -11.80
C ILE A 41 -0.78 -12.38 -10.61
N ILE A 42 0.32 -11.64 -10.41
CA ILE A 42 0.43 -10.65 -9.33
C ILE A 42 -0.68 -9.61 -9.45
N LYS A 43 -0.90 -9.07 -10.66
CA LYS A 43 -1.96 -8.08 -10.91
C LYS A 43 -3.35 -8.61 -10.56
N ALA A 44 -3.68 -9.85 -10.95
CA ALA A 44 -4.95 -10.47 -10.59
C ALA A 44 -5.07 -10.71 -9.07
N ALA A 45 -3.97 -11.13 -8.43
CA ALA A 45 -3.92 -11.38 -7.00
C ALA A 45 -4.10 -10.11 -6.14
N LEU A 46 -3.74 -8.92 -6.66
CA LEU A 46 -4.03 -7.65 -5.99
C LEU A 46 -5.54 -7.42 -5.75
N ASP A 47 -6.39 -7.95 -6.64
CA ASP A 47 -7.84 -7.85 -6.53
C ASP A 47 -8.47 -8.95 -5.66
N ASN A 48 -7.71 -9.98 -5.28
CA ASN A 48 -8.17 -11.04 -4.39
C ASN A 48 -7.69 -10.81 -2.95
N PRO A 49 -8.55 -10.48 -1.97
CA PRO A 49 -8.14 -10.23 -0.58
C PRO A 49 -7.32 -11.37 0.06
N SER A 50 -7.54 -12.64 -0.29
CA SER A 50 -6.78 -13.75 0.28
C SER A 50 -5.36 -13.87 -0.27
N GLU A 51 -5.10 -13.27 -1.43
CA GLU A 51 -3.80 -13.34 -2.12
C GLU A 51 -3.04 -11.99 -2.08
N ARG A 52 -3.77 -10.88 -1.87
CA ARG A 52 -3.28 -9.52 -1.98
C ARG A 52 -2.01 -9.26 -1.17
N ALA A 53 -1.98 -9.68 0.09
CA ALA A 53 -0.81 -9.48 0.94
C ALA A 53 0.45 -10.12 0.33
N THR A 54 0.33 -11.33 -0.22
CA THR A 54 1.45 -12.00 -0.92
C THR A 54 1.82 -11.24 -2.18
N ALA A 55 0.83 -10.84 -3.00
CA ALA A 55 1.08 -10.08 -4.23
C ALA A 55 1.81 -8.74 -3.97
N LEU A 56 1.41 -8.01 -2.93
CA LEU A 56 2.05 -6.75 -2.53
C LEU A 56 3.49 -6.96 -2.07
N GLN A 57 3.77 -8.01 -1.29
CA GLN A 57 5.14 -8.36 -0.92
C GLN A 57 6.00 -8.69 -2.14
N LEU A 58 5.43 -9.39 -3.14
CA LEU A 58 6.13 -9.70 -4.39
C LEU A 58 6.43 -8.47 -5.24
N CYS A 59 5.62 -7.41 -5.15
CA CYS A 59 5.86 -6.16 -5.89
C CYS A 59 7.26 -5.59 -5.60
N LEU A 60 7.76 -5.72 -4.37
CA LEU A 60 9.06 -5.20 -3.96
C LEU A 60 10.25 -5.90 -4.64
N TYR A 61 10.03 -7.08 -5.23
CA TYR A 61 11.05 -7.83 -5.98
C TYR A 61 10.98 -7.62 -7.49
N LEU A 62 9.94 -6.94 -7.98
CA LEU A 62 9.80 -6.62 -9.40
C LEU A 62 10.79 -5.52 -9.79
N THR A 63 11.11 -5.44 -11.07
CA THR A 63 11.82 -4.28 -11.62
C THR A 63 10.95 -3.02 -11.53
N GLU A 64 11.57 -1.84 -11.58
CA GLU A 64 10.83 -0.57 -11.59
C GLU A 64 9.80 -0.51 -12.72
N SER A 65 10.19 -0.89 -13.94
CA SER A 65 9.29 -0.90 -15.09
C SER A 65 8.10 -1.83 -14.88
N GLU A 66 8.29 -2.98 -14.24
CA GLU A 66 7.18 -3.89 -13.92
C GLU A 66 6.28 -3.31 -12.84
N ARG A 67 6.83 -2.71 -11.78
CA ARG A 67 6.03 -2.06 -10.72
C ARG A 67 5.16 -0.93 -11.28
N LEU A 68 5.68 -0.14 -12.21
CA LEU A 68 4.93 0.92 -12.87
C LEU A 68 3.69 0.39 -13.62
N THR A 69 3.71 -0.84 -14.13
CA THR A 69 2.52 -1.44 -14.79
C THR A 69 1.39 -1.81 -13.83
N LEU A 70 1.67 -1.86 -12.52
CA LEU A 70 0.71 -2.16 -11.46
C LEU A 70 0.20 -0.87 -10.78
N PHE A 71 0.66 0.29 -11.25
CA PHE A 71 0.42 1.56 -10.58
C PHE A 71 -1.06 1.85 -10.34
N ASP A 72 -1.89 1.70 -11.38
CA ASP A 72 -3.31 2.01 -11.31
C ASP A 72 -4.04 1.12 -10.28
N GLU A 73 -3.69 -0.17 -10.21
CA GLU A 73 -4.22 -1.08 -9.21
C GLU A 73 -3.80 -0.69 -7.79
N LEU A 74 -2.53 -0.31 -7.60
CA LEU A 74 -2.02 0.12 -6.31
C LEU A 74 -2.70 1.42 -5.84
N ILE A 75 -2.89 2.40 -6.74
CA ILE A 75 -3.59 3.65 -6.40
C ILE A 75 -5.05 3.38 -6.05
N ARG A 76 -5.72 2.47 -6.76
CA ARG A 76 -7.09 2.06 -6.41
C ARG A 76 -7.15 1.44 -5.02
N LEU A 77 -6.23 0.52 -4.69
CA LEU A 77 -6.17 -0.09 -3.36
C LEU A 77 -5.85 0.94 -2.27
N ALA A 78 -5.01 1.93 -2.56
CA ALA A 78 -4.67 2.98 -1.62
C ALA A 78 -5.82 3.96 -1.32
N SER A 79 -6.93 3.88 -2.07
CA SER A 79 -8.06 4.81 -1.91
C SER A 79 -9.03 4.43 -0.79
N VAL A 80 -8.95 3.22 -0.23
CA VAL A 80 -9.87 2.73 0.80
C VAL A 80 -9.13 2.09 1.97
N GLY A 81 -9.77 2.01 3.13
CA GLY A 81 -9.23 1.35 4.33
C GLY A 81 -9.36 -0.17 4.26
N HIS A 82 -8.25 -0.89 4.47
CA HIS A 82 -8.23 -2.35 4.61
C HIS A 82 -6.97 -2.83 5.33
N SER A 83 -6.92 -4.11 5.71
CA SER A 83 -5.80 -4.72 6.45
C SER A 83 -4.44 -4.54 5.77
N ASP A 84 -4.42 -4.51 4.43
CA ASP A 84 -3.17 -4.47 3.66
C ASP A 84 -2.70 -3.06 3.30
N ILE A 85 -3.32 -1.99 3.84
CA ILE A 85 -3.11 -0.61 3.36
C ILE A 85 -1.65 -0.16 3.47
N GLU A 86 -0.95 -0.58 4.52
CA GLU A 86 0.46 -0.25 4.71
C GLU A 86 1.36 -0.94 3.67
N LEU A 87 1.05 -2.17 3.28
CA LEU A 87 1.76 -2.87 2.21
C LEU A 87 1.51 -2.20 0.84
N VAL A 88 0.30 -1.70 0.60
CA VAL A 88 -0.02 -0.94 -0.61
C VAL A 88 0.80 0.35 -0.65
N ARG A 89 0.84 1.10 0.45
CA ARG A 89 1.63 2.33 0.57
C ARG A 89 3.11 2.06 0.35
N GLN A 90 3.64 1.00 0.94
CA GLN A 90 5.03 0.58 0.73
C GLN A 90 5.32 0.26 -0.74
N ALA A 91 4.41 -0.46 -1.42
CA ALA A 91 4.56 -0.78 -2.84
C ALA A 91 4.55 0.51 -3.69
N ILE A 92 3.66 1.46 -3.42
CA ILE A 92 3.60 2.76 -4.12
C ILE A 92 4.88 3.57 -3.87
N LEU A 93 5.31 3.68 -2.62
CA LEU A 93 6.49 4.46 -2.23
C LEU A 93 7.82 3.82 -2.70
N SER A 94 7.78 2.57 -3.20
CA SER A 94 8.92 1.94 -3.87
C SER A 94 9.13 2.39 -5.33
N LEU A 95 8.22 3.20 -5.86
CA LEU A 95 8.35 3.84 -7.18
C LEU A 95 9.20 5.12 -7.07
N PRO A 96 9.80 5.60 -8.18
CA PRO A 96 10.55 6.85 -8.16
C PRO A 96 9.66 8.02 -7.73
N LEU A 97 10.04 8.72 -6.64
CA LEU A 97 9.23 9.80 -6.07
C LEU A 97 8.94 10.93 -7.08
N SER A 98 9.90 11.27 -7.94
CA SER A 98 9.72 12.28 -8.99
C SER A 98 8.69 11.88 -10.06
N TRP A 99 8.58 10.58 -10.33
CA TRP A 99 7.54 10.06 -11.21
C TRP A 99 6.19 10.06 -10.50
N LEU A 100 6.17 9.58 -9.25
CA LEU A 100 4.97 9.49 -8.44
C LEU A 100 4.29 10.86 -8.25
N SER A 101 5.06 11.90 -7.91
CA SER A 101 4.55 13.26 -7.68
C SER A 101 3.88 13.89 -8.91
N THR A 102 4.23 13.43 -10.11
CA THR A 102 3.69 13.93 -11.38
C THR A 102 2.56 13.08 -11.95
N HIS A 103 2.38 11.84 -11.48
CA HIS A 103 1.43 10.88 -12.07
C HIS A 103 0.26 10.53 -11.15
N ILE A 104 0.43 10.58 -9.83
CA ILE A 104 -0.56 10.07 -8.87
C ILE A 104 -1.93 10.74 -8.96
N GLU A 105 -1.96 12.06 -9.13
CA GLU A 105 -3.22 12.81 -9.24
C GLU A 105 -4.05 12.38 -10.47
N THR A 106 -3.40 11.89 -11.55
CA THR A 106 -4.10 11.44 -12.77
C THR A 106 -5.05 10.28 -12.49
N VAL A 107 -4.60 9.32 -11.68
CA VAL A 107 -5.42 8.15 -11.32
C VAL A 107 -6.36 8.49 -10.16
N ALA A 108 -5.84 9.19 -9.14
CA ALA A 108 -6.59 9.58 -7.95
C ALA A 108 -7.80 10.48 -8.29
N GLU A 109 -7.73 11.30 -9.34
CA GLU A 109 -8.82 12.22 -9.71
C GLU A 109 -10.15 11.51 -9.93
N SER A 110 -10.13 10.36 -10.60
CA SER A 110 -11.36 9.63 -10.90
C SER A 110 -12.00 9.02 -9.65
N LEU A 111 -11.17 8.65 -8.68
CA LEU A 111 -11.56 8.10 -7.37
C LEU A 111 -12.09 9.23 -6.48
N LEU A 112 -11.38 10.36 -6.38
CA LEU A 112 -11.79 11.52 -5.59
C LEU A 112 -13.07 12.19 -6.09
N LYS A 113 -13.36 12.16 -7.40
CA LYS A 113 -14.61 12.70 -7.96
C LYS A 113 -15.86 11.93 -7.52
N LYS A 114 -15.71 10.65 -7.22
CA LYS A 114 -16.82 9.75 -6.83
C LYS A 114 -16.73 9.28 -5.38
N GLY A 115 -15.63 9.60 -4.71
CA GLY A 115 -15.32 9.18 -3.36
C GLY A 115 -15.99 10.03 -2.30
N THR A 116 -15.84 9.57 -1.06
CA THR A 116 -16.29 10.22 0.15
C THR A 116 -15.09 10.78 0.91
N ASP A 117 -15.31 11.17 2.16
CA ASP A 117 -14.25 11.53 3.10
C ASP A 117 -13.16 10.45 3.22
N GLU A 118 -13.50 9.17 3.03
CA GLU A 118 -12.57 8.06 3.09
C GLU A 118 -11.46 8.20 2.05
N GLU A 119 -11.79 8.31 0.75
CA GLU A 119 -10.77 8.45 -0.31
C GLU A 119 -9.90 9.68 -0.10
N TYR A 120 -10.50 10.81 0.28
CA TYR A 120 -9.75 12.03 0.58
C TYR A 120 -8.75 11.80 1.73
N ARG A 121 -9.19 11.15 2.81
CA ARG A 121 -8.34 10.86 3.96
C ARG A 121 -7.23 9.88 3.60
N ARG A 122 -7.54 8.79 2.89
CA ARG A 122 -6.55 7.78 2.50
C ARG A 122 -5.48 8.37 1.57
N PHE A 123 -5.87 9.20 0.60
CA PHE A 123 -4.92 9.88 -0.28
C PHE A 123 -4.08 10.93 0.44
N LEU A 124 -4.66 11.72 1.36
CA LEU A 124 -3.88 12.68 2.13
C LEU A 124 -2.83 12.00 3.00
N GLU A 125 -3.14 10.88 3.65
CA GLU A 125 -2.18 10.08 4.40
C GLU A 125 -1.03 9.55 3.51
N LEU A 126 -1.35 9.14 2.29
CA LEU A 126 -0.34 8.71 1.32
C LEU A 126 0.52 9.89 0.85
N TYR A 127 -0.10 11.01 0.47
CA TYR A 127 0.57 12.18 -0.09
C TYR A 127 1.57 12.81 0.87
N ILE A 128 1.34 12.72 2.19
CA ILE A 128 2.30 13.17 3.22
C ILE A 128 3.68 12.54 3.05
N ASN A 129 3.75 11.31 2.51
CA ASN A 129 5.01 10.58 2.32
C ASN A 129 5.60 10.76 0.92
N ILE A 130 4.97 11.57 0.06
CA ILE A 130 5.36 11.75 -1.34
C ILE A 130 5.87 13.18 -1.57
N ASP A 131 4.99 14.17 -1.39
CA ASP A 131 5.23 15.55 -1.80
C ASP A 131 4.28 16.49 -1.04
N GLU A 132 4.82 17.56 -0.46
CA GLU A 132 4.02 18.50 0.33
C GLU A 132 3.01 19.27 -0.52
N ASP A 133 3.34 19.61 -1.77
CA ASP A 133 2.45 20.35 -2.66
C ASP A 133 1.22 19.50 -3.02
N LEU A 134 1.37 18.18 -3.16
CA LEU A 134 0.23 17.26 -3.31
C LEU A 134 -0.73 17.35 -2.13
N VAL A 135 -0.20 17.33 -0.90
CA VAL A 135 -1.00 17.47 0.33
C VAL A 135 -1.73 18.80 0.33
N GLN A 136 -1.03 19.90 0.06
CA GLN A 136 -1.61 21.24 0.07
C GLN A 136 -2.75 21.39 -0.96
N ARG A 137 -2.57 20.85 -2.18
CA ARG A 137 -3.62 20.86 -3.21
C ARG A 137 -4.86 20.09 -2.78
N LEU A 138 -4.69 18.89 -2.24
CA LEU A 138 -5.81 18.05 -1.84
C LEU A 138 -6.52 18.59 -0.59
N VAL A 139 -5.79 19.13 0.39
CA VAL A 139 -6.35 19.85 1.54
C VAL A 139 -7.19 21.03 1.07
N LYS A 140 -6.65 21.88 0.18
CA LYS A 140 -7.38 23.04 -0.35
C LYS A 140 -8.68 22.63 -1.05
N ARG A 141 -8.64 21.54 -1.82
CA ARG A 141 -9.83 20.97 -2.48
C ARG A 141 -10.85 20.47 -1.46
N ALA A 142 -10.42 19.71 -0.46
CA ALA A 142 -11.29 19.15 0.58
C ALA A 142 -12.03 20.25 1.35
N LEU A 143 -11.33 21.33 1.73
CA LEU A 143 -11.89 22.50 2.43
C LEU A 143 -12.98 23.24 1.63
N GLN A 144 -12.96 23.10 0.30
CA GLN A 144 -13.94 23.74 -0.60
C GLN A 144 -15.06 22.79 -1.01
N HIS A 145 -15.06 21.55 -0.53
CA HIS A 145 -16.05 20.56 -0.90
C HIS A 145 -17.43 20.87 -0.29
N GLN A 146 -18.51 20.49 -0.96
CA GLN A 146 -19.87 20.74 -0.45
C GLN A 146 -20.24 19.79 0.69
N ASP A 147 -19.76 18.56 0.60
CA ASP A 147 -19.87 17.55 1.66
C ASP A 147 -19.17 18.05 2.94
N LEU A 148 -19.81 17.86 4.09
CA LEU A 148 -19.27 18.25 5.39
C LEU A 148 -18.15 17.32 5.85
N ASP A 149 -18.27 16.01 5.57
CA ASP A 149 -17.32 15.01 6.06
C ASP A 149 -15.98 15.15 5.31
N ILE A 150 -16.03 15.41 4.00
CA ILE A 150 -14.83 15.74 3.21
C ILE A 150 -14.18 17.05 3.69
N ARG A 151 -14.98 18.06 4.07
CA ARG A 151 -14.43 19.31 4.61
C ARG A 151 -13.75 19.10 5.95
N GLU A 152 -14.29 18.24 6.81
CA GLU A 152 -13.69 17.87 8.09
C GLU A 152 -12.29 17.25 7.87
N VAL A 153 -12.17 16.32 6.91
CA VAL A 153 -10.86 15.79 6.48
C VAL A 153 -9.91 16.92 6.07
N GLY A 154 -10.40 17.90 5.31
CA GLY A 154 -9.60 19.08 4.94
C GLY A 154 -9.09 19.87 6.13
N GLU A 155 -9.93 20.12 7.14
CA GLU A 155 -9.54 20.85 8.35
C GLU A 155 -8.57 20.05 9.24
N ASP A 156 -8.77 18.74 9.37
CA ASP A 156 -7.85 17.84 10.09
C ASP A 156 -6.42 17.96 9.56
N PHE A 157 -6.26 17.83 8.25
CA PHE A 157 -4.93 17.83 7.62
C PHE A 157 -4.33 19.23 7.54
N LYS A 158 -5.14 20.27 7.39
CA LYS A 158 -4.68 21.67 7.53
C LYS A 158 -4.14 21.93 8.93
N ASN A 159 -4.78 21.41 9.98
CA ASN A 159 -4.29 21.53 11.35
C ASN A 159 -3.02 20.70 11.58
N TYR A 160 -2.96 19.48 11.03
CA TYR A 160 -1.76 18.65 11.04
C TYR A 160 -0.54 19.36 10.43
N LEU A 161 -0.70 20.01 9.27
CA LEU A 161 0.38 20.76 8.61
C LEU A 161 0.89 21.93 9.46
N LYS A 162 -0.01 22.63 10.18
CA LYS A 162 0.40 23.71 11.10
C LYS A 162 1.23 23.21 12.29
N LEU A 163 1.00 21.99 12.76
CA LEU A 163 1.75 21.41 13.88
C LEU A 163 3.15 20.92 13.49
N LYS A 164 3.43 20.78 12.19
CA LYS A 164 4.74 20.36 11.67
C LYS A 164 5.70 21.54 11.41
N GLN A 165 5.20 22.77 11.39
CA GLN A 165 5.98 24.00 11.16
C GLN A 165 6.53 24.55 12.48
#